data_AF-A0A8K0CJ67-F1
#
_entry.id   AF-A0A8K0CJ67-F1
#
_cell.length_a   1.000
_cell.length_b   1.000
_cell.length_c   1.000
_cell.angle_alpha   90.00
_cell.angle_beta   90.00
_cell.angle_gamma   90.00
#
_symmetry.space_group_name_H-M   'P 1'
#
loop_
_entity.id
_entity.type
_entity.pdbx_description
1 polymer ?
#
loop_
_entity_poly.entity_id
_entity_poly.type
_entity_poly.pdbx_seq_one_letter_code
_entity_poly.pdbx_strand_id
1 'polypeptide(L)'
;MGPDKAEDLSAIDSCEYIWEAGVGFAHSPPRNPVLDSNRTELLKLLLTCFSETMYQPPSDISQNPNKWIIHLTSAENRHALPMFTSLLNTVCAYDPVGLGVPYNHLLFSDSLEPLVEVALQILIVTLDHDTSTANASDTEENTSPDNLFINYLSRIHRDEDFQFVLRGVTRLLNNPLVQTYLPNSTKKVYFHQELLIFFWKMCDYNKKFLYFVLKSSDVLEVLVPILYHLNDSRADQ
;
A
#
# COMPACT_ATOMS: atom_id res chain seq x y z
N MET A 1 -22.93 -29.29 8.82
CA MET A 1 -22.78 -27.85 8.49
C MET A 1 -22.65 -27.78 6.99
N GLY A 2 -23.71 -27.31 6.31
CA GLY A 2 -23.90 -27.49 4.87
C GLY A 2 -23.16 -26.46 4.00
N PRO A 3 -23.07 -26.74 2.68
CA PRO A 3 -22.41 -25.90 1.67
C PRO A 3 -23.10 -24.55 1.41
N ASP A 4 -24.31 -24.34 1.94
CA ASP A 4 -25.15 -23.16 1.67
C ASP A 4 -24.55 -21.82 2.14
N LYS A 5 -23.58 -21.82 3.06
CA LYS A 5 -22.89 -20.57 3.47
C LYS A 5 -21.93 -20.01 2.42
N ALA A 6 -21.48 -20.82 1.46
CA ALA A 6 -20.57 -20.36 0.42
C ALA A 6 -21.28 -19.54 -0.66
N GLU A 7 -22.56 -19.81 -0.90
CA GLU A 7 -23.39 -19.08 -1.88
C GLU A 7 -23.80 -17.69 -1.37
N ASP A 8 -24.03 -17.53 -0.06
CA ASP A 8 -24.38 -16.24 0.57
C ASP A 8 -23.24 -15.20 0.54
N LEU A 9 -21.97 -15.65 0.43
CA LEU A 9 -20.81 -14.77 0.26
C LEU A 9 -20.83 -14.02 -1.09
N SER A 10 -21.60 -14.52 -2.07
CA SER A 10 -21.74 -13.88 -3.38
C SER A 10 -22.67 -12.67 -3.38
N ALA A 11 -23.50 -12.51 -2.33
CA ALA A 11 -24.50 -11.45 -2.21
C ALA A 11 -24.04 -10.24 -1.36
N ILE A 12 -22.88 -10.33 -0.72
CA ILE A 12 -22.28 -9.26 0.08
C ILE A 12 -21.80 -8.14 -0.85
N ASP A 13 -22.19 -6.89 -0.56
CA ASP A 13 -21.73 -5.71 -1.29
C ASP A 13 -20.18 -5.69 -1.29
N SER A 14 -19.58 -5.44 -2.45
CA SER A 14 -18.12 -5.37 -2.60
C SER A 14 -17.49 -4.41 -1.59
N CYS A 15 -18.22 -3.38 -1.17
CA CYS A 15 -17.77 -2.39 -0.18
C CYS A 15 -17.63 -2.97 1.25
N GLU A 16 -18.40 -4.01 1.62
CA GLU A 16 -18.32 -4.63 2.96
C GLU A 16 -17.00 -5.39 3.17
N TYR A 17 -16.28 -5.70 2.10
CA TYR A 17 -14.97 -6.34 2.16
C TYR A 17 -13.81 -5.36 2.42
N ILE A 18 -14.07 -4.04 2.47
CA ILE A 18 -13.03 -3.03 2.67
C ILE A 18 -12.64 -2.94 4.15
N TRP A 19 -11.33 -3.03 4.44
CA TRP A 19 -10.84 -3.19 5.81
C TRP A 19 -10.71 -1.91 6.62
N GLU A 20 -10.51 -0.77 5.94
CA GLU A 20 -10.19 0.51 6.58
C GLU A 20 -10.75 1.66 5.73
N ALA A 21 -11.25 2.72 6.38
CA ALA A 21 -11.75 3.91 5.71
C ALA A 21 -10.63 4.75 5.08
N GLY A 22 -10.97 5.52 4.06
CA GLY A 22 -10.04 6.34 3.30
C GLY A 22 -10.55 6.57 1.88
N VAL A 23 -9.68 6.35 0.90
CA VAL A 23 -10.01 6.51 -0.51
C VAL A 23 -11.16 5.59 -0.89
N GLY A 24 -12.22 6.14 -1.48
CA GLY A 24 -13.35 5.38 -2.01
C GLY A 24 -14.22 4.65 -0.97
N PHE A 25 -13.97 4.81 0.34
CA PHE A 25 -14.74 4.16 1.39
C PHE A 25 -14.73 4.93 2.71
N ALA A 26 -15.91 5.23 3.26
CA ALA A 26 -16.04 6.19 4.35
C ALA A 26 -16.05 5.59 5.78
N HIS A 27 -16.27 4.27 5.93
CA HIS A 27 -16.57 3.70 7.25
C HIS A 27 -15.72 2.48 7.56
N SER A 28 -14.84 2.55 8.56
CA SER A 28 -14.06 1.39 8.97
C SER A 28 -14.93 0.39 9.73
N PRO A 29 -14.87 -0.92 9.40
CA PRO A 29 -15.42 -1.96 10.26
C PRO A 29 -14.79 -1.90 11.67
N PRO A 30 -15.46 -2.45 12.70
CA PRO A 30 -14.87 -2.55 14.03
C PRO A 30 -13.52 -3.29 14.01
N ARG A 31 -12.50 -2.71 14.65
CA ARG A 31 -11.16 -3.30 14.69
C ARG A 31 -11.15 -4.62 15.45
N ASN A 32 -10.41 -5.58 14.92
CA ASN A 32 -10.27 -6.90 15.50
C ASN A 32 -8.83 -7.42 15.30
N PRO A 33 -7.99 -7.44 16.36
CA PRO A 33 -6.58 -7.85 16.27
C PRO A 33 -6.38 -9.26 15.70
N VAL A 34 -7.34 -10.17 15.89
CA VAL A 34 -7.27 -11.53 15.33
C VAL A 34 -7.45 -11.49 13.81
N LEU A 35 -8.36 -10.66 13.31
CA LEU A 35 -8.53 -10.47 11.86
C LEU A 35 -7.31 -9.79 11.25
N ASP A 36 -6.70 -8.83 11.94
CA ASP A 36 -5.48 -8.17 11.46
C ASP A 36 -4.31 -9.16 11.35
N SER A 37 -4.14 -10.02 12.35
CA SER A 37 -3.16 -11.11 12.33
C SER A 37 -3.43 -12.11 11.19
N ASN A 38 -4.68 -12.55 11.03
CA ASN A 38 -5.05 -13.47 9.95
C ASN A 38 -4.82 -12.86 8.56
N ARG A 39 -5.18 -11.59 8.36
CA ARG A 39 -4.90 -10.84 7.12
C ARG A 39 -3.40 -10.77 6.86
N THR A 40 -2.61 -10.49 7.90
CA THR A 40 -1.14 -10.41 7.80
C THR A 40 -0.57 -11.72 7.26
N GLU A 41 -0.94 -12.87 7.83
CA GLU A 41 -0.42 -14.17 7.39
C GLU A 41 -0.89 -14.55 5.98
N LEU A 42 -2.13 -14.19 5.60
CA LEU A 42 -2.61 -14.38 4.23
C LEU A 42 -1.86 -13.51 3.21
N LEU A 43 -1.58 -12.25 3.54
CA LEU A 43 -0.79 -11.38 2.67
C LEU A 43 0.65 -11.86 2.55
N LYS A 44 1.26 -12.39 3.62
CA LYS A 44 2.61 -13.00 3.56
C LYS A 44 2.64 -14.22 2.65
N LEU A 45 1.59 -15.05 2.69
CA LEU A 45 1.45 -16.18 1.77
C LEU A 45 1.36 -15.70 0.32
N LEU A 46 0.55 -14.67 0.04
CA LEU A 46 0.45 -14.08 -1.30
C LEU A 46 1.79 -13.50 -1.76
N LEU A 47 2.49 -12.77 -0.90
CA LEU A 47 3.80 -12.21 -1.21
C LEU A 47 4.83 -13.31 -1.53
N THR A 48 4.75 -14.45 -0.83
CA THR A 48 5.57 -15.63 -1.13
C THR A 48 5.28 -16.16 -2.54
N CYS A 49 4.00 -16.23 -2.95
CA CYS A 49 3.63 -16.58 -4.33
C CYS A 49 4.13 -15.56 -5.36
N PHE A 50 4.15 -14.27 -5.01
CA PHE A 50 4.64 -13.21 -5.90
C PHE A 50 6.16 -13.24 -6.10
N SER A 51 6.88 -13.84 -5.16
CA SER A 51 8.34 -13.93 -5.17
C SER A 51 8.91 -14.94 -6.19
N GLU A 52 8.05 -15.65 -6.95
CA GLU A 52 8.47 -16.64 -7.96
C GLU A 52 9.54 -16.10 -8.93
N THR A 53 9.44 -14.83 -9.32
CA THR A 53 10.38 -14.16 -10.24
C THR A 53 11.80 -14.06 -9.68
N MET A 54 11.98 -14.04 -8.35
CA MET A 54 13.31 -14.01 -7.72
C MET A 54 14.09 -15.33 -7.91
N TYR A 55 13.38 -16.41 -8.20
CA TYR A 55 13.96 -17.74 -8.39
C TYR A 55 14.16 -18.09 -9.86
N GLN A 56 13.86 -17.16 -10.77
CA GLN A 56 14.06 -17.32 -12.21
C GLN A 56 15.23 -16.45 -12.68
N PRO A 57 16.01 -16.90 -13.68
CA PRO A 57 17.05 -16.07 -14.26
C PRO A 57 16.41 -14.87 -15.00
N PRO A 58 17.08 -13.70 -15.07
CA PRO A 58 16.51 -12.50 -15.68
C PRO A 58 16.06 -12.66 -17.14
N SER A 59 16.64 -13.61 -17.88
CA SER A 59 16.27 -13.94 -19.26
C SER A 59 14.85 -14.49 -19.40
N ASP A 60 14.30 -15.10 -18.34
CA ASP A 60 13.07 -15.88 -18.40
C ASP A 60 11.88 -15.11 -17.83
N ILE A 61 12.13 -14.00 -17.12
CA ILE A 61 11.11 -13.16 -16.47
C ILE A 61 10.16 -12.54 -17.50
N SER A 62 10.69 -12.09 -18.64
CA SER A 62 9.88 -11.51 -19.73
C SER A 62 9.01 -12.57 -20.43
N GLN A 63 9.39 -13.84 -20.37
CA GLN A 63 8.67 -14.95 -21.00
C GLN A 63 7.65 -15.60 -20.07
N ASN A 64 7.87 -15.54 -18.75
CA ASN A 64 7.03 -16.15 -17.73
C ASN A 64 6.64 -15.11 -16.66
N PRO A 65 5.69 -14.21 -16.96
CA PRO A 65 5.22 -13.24 -15.98
C PRO A 65 4.51 -13.94 -14.82
N ASN A 66 4.52 -13.33 -13.63
CA ASN A 66 4.01 -13.96 -12.43
C ASN A 66 2.48 -14.12 -12.50
N LYS A 67 2.01 -15.36 -12.66
CA LYS A 67 0.58 -15.69 -12.82
C LYS A 67 -0.27 -15.28 -11.63
N TRP A 68 0.29 -15.30 -10.42
CA TRP A 68 -0.42 -14.90 -9.21
C TRP A 68 -0.69 -13.40 -9.19
N ILE A 69 0.30 -12.59 -9.59
CA ILE A 69 0.13 -11.12 -9.69
C ILE A 69 -0.87 -10.79 -10.80
N ILE A 70 -0.75 -11.45 -11.96
CA ILE A 70 -1.68 -11.28 -13.09
C ILE A 70 -3.11 -11.56 -12.62
N HIS A 71 -3.36 -12.71 -12.00
CA HIS A 71 -4.71 -13.05 -11.54
C HIS A 71 -5.21 -12.12 -10.44
N LEU A 72 -4.37 -11.74 -9.47
CA LEU A 72 -4.80 -10.83 -8.38
C LEU A 72 -5.25 -9.47 -8.93
N THR A 73 -4.56 -8.98 -9.95
CA THR A 73 -4.78 -7.65 -10.55
C THR A 73 -5.71 -7.66 -11.77
N SER A 74 -6.23 -8.82 -12.20
CA SER A 74 -7.07 -8.92 -13.39
C SER A 74 -8.55 -8.69 -13.09
N ALA A 75 -9.33 -8.44 -14.14
CA ALA A 75 -10.79 -8.34 -14.09
C ALA A 75 -11.50 -9.66 -13.71
N GLU A 76 -10.80 -10.80 -13.75
CA GLU A 76 -11.36 -12.07 -13.27
C GLU A 76 -11.47 -12.10 -11.74
N ASN A 77 -10.62 -11.35 -11.05
CA ASN A 77 -10.71 -11.19 -9.60
C ASN A 77 -11.79 -10.16 -9.24
N ARG A 78 -13.00 -10.64 -8.96
CA ARG A 78 -14.11 -9.80 -8.47
C ARG A 78 -13.81 -8.99 -7.19
N HIS A 79 -12.78 -9.39 -6.44
CA HIS A 79 -12.36 -8.72 -5.21
C HIS A 79 -11.18 -7.75 -5.42
N ALA A 80 -10.75 -7.49 -6.66
CA ALA A 80 -9.60 -6.63 -6.95
C ALA A 80 -9.77 -5.21 -6.37
N LEU A 81 -10.93 -4.57 -6.58
CA LEU A 81 -11.18 -3.22 -6.06
C LEU A 81 -11.20 -3.19 -4.51
N PRO A 82 -12.01 -4.01 -3.81
CA PRO A 82 -11.98 -4.03 -2.34
C PRO A 82 -10.60 -4.34 -1.75
N MET A 83 -9.84 -5.23 -2.41
CA MET A 83 -8.47 -5.55 -2.00
C MET A 83 -7.55 -4.33 -2.15
N PHE A 84 -7.51 -3.71 -3.33
CA PHE A 84 -6.72 -2.51 -3.58
C PHE A 84 -7.04 -1.40 -2.56
N THR A 85 -8.33 -1.10 -2.39
CA THR A 85 -8.78 -0.06 -1.45
C THR A 85 -8.42 -0.40 -0.01
N SER A 86 -8.55 -1.66 0.40
CA SER A 86 -8.16 -2.10 1.75
C SER A 86 -6.67 -1.93 2.00
N LEU A 87 -5.83 -2.35 1.07
CA LEU A 87 -4.37 -2.25 1.19
C LEU A 87 -3.95 -0.77 1.26
N LEU A 88 -4.44 0.06 0.34
CA LEU A 88 -4.15 1.50 0.30
C LEU A 88 -4.56 2.20 1.59
N ASN A 89 -5.81 1.99 2.02
CA ASN A 89 -6.35 2.66 3.19
C ASN A 89 -5.68 2.16 4.48
N THR A 90 -5.35 0.87 4.58
CA THR A 90 -4.63 0.32 5.75
C THR A 90 -3.28 1.01 5.92
N VAL A 91 -2.52 1.19 4.84
CA VAL A 91 -1.24 1.92 4.87
C VAL A 91 -1.43 3.39 5.21
N CYS A 92 -2.30 4.10 4.47
CA CYS A 92 -2.46 5.54 4.61
C CYS A 92 -3.18 5.96 5.91
N ALA A 93 -3.99 5.10 6.52
CA ALA A 93 -4.65 5.36 7.79
C ALA A 93 -3.78 5.00 9.01
N TYR A 94 -2.70 4.22 8.83
CA TYR A 94 -1.88 3.75 9.95
C TYR A 94 -1.19 4.88 10.71
N ASP A 95 -1.41 4.93 12.03
CA ASP A 95 -0.80 5.88 12.94
C ASP A 95 0.05 5.14 13.99
N PRO A 96 1.39 5.18 13.87
CA PRO A 96 2.30 4.47 14.79
C PRO A 96 2.33 5.10 16.20
N VAL A 97 1.83 6.33 16.36
CA VAL A 97 1.80 7.02 17.65
C VAL A 97 0.51 6.69 18.41
N GLY A 98 -0.58 6.39 17.70
CA GLY A 98 -1.87 6.00 18.29
C GLY A 98 -2.46 7.10 19.18
N LEU A 99 -2.54 6.86 20.49
CA LEU A 99 -3.15 7.80 21.44
C LEU A 99 -2.29 9.06 21.72
N GLY A 100 -1.08 9.17 21.16
CA GLY A 100 -0.21 10.33 21.44
C GLY A 100 0.45 10.31 22.82
N VAL A 101 0.32 9.20 23.56
CA VAL A 101 0.84 9.05 24.92
C VAL A 101 2.25 8.42 24.89
N PRO A 102 3.23 8.97 25.64
CA PRO A 102 4.55 8.36 25.80
C PRO A 102 4.49 6.88 26.19
N TYR A 103 5.34 6.06 25.57
CA TYR A 103 5.50 4.62 25.84
C TYR A 103 4.26 3.75 25.56
N ASN A 104 3.25 4.26 24.86
CA ASN A 104 2.04 3.50 24.50
C ASN A 104 2.38 2.15 23.83
N HIS A 105 3.39 2.14 22.95
CA HIS A 105 3.85 0.94 22.23
C HIS A 105 4.52 -0.12 23.12
N LEU A 106 4.89 0.22 24.37
CA LEU A 106 5.40 -0.76 25.36
C LEU A 106 4.26 -1.42 26.14
N LEU A 107 3.11 -0.75 26.24
CA LEU A 107 1.96 -1.19 27.02
C LEU A 107 0.95 -1.97 26.18
N PHE A 108 0.89 -1.70 24.88
CA PHE A 108 -0.07 -2.30 23.96
C PHE A 108 0.63 -2.90 22.74
N SER A 109 0.24 -4.11 22.37
CA SER A 109 0.72 -4.76 21.15
C SER A 109 0.02 -4.17 19.93
N ASP A 110 0.81 -3.66 19.00
CA ASP A 110 0.32 -3.12 17.74
C ASP A 110 0.15 -4.24 16.71
N SER A 111 -1.08 -4.73 16.55
CA SER A 111 -1.41 -5.76 15.56
C SER A 111 -1.48 -5.23 14.13
N LEU A 112 -1.48 -3.91 13.92
CA LEU A 112 -1.65 -3.31 12.60
C LEU A 112 -0.32 -3.09 11.88
N GLU A 113 0.76 -2.77 12.59
CA GLU A 113 2.06 -2.54 11.94
C GLU A 113 2.50 -3.70 11.03
N PRO A 114 2.45 -4.97 11.46
CA PRO A 114 2.81 -6.08 10.58
C PRO A 114 1.89 -6.20 9.35
N LEU A 115 0.60 -5.86 9.50
CA LEU A 115 -0.35 -5.86 8.39
C LEU A 115 -0.01 -4.74 7.39
N VAL A 116 0.34 -3.56 7.89
CA VAL A 116 0.70 -2.37 7.11
C VAL A 116 1.96 -2.62 6.30
N GLU A 117 2.98 -3.21 6.91
CA GLU A 117 4.24 -3.56 6.22
C GLU A 117 3.98 -4.48 5.02
N VAL A 118 3.25 -5.58 5.23
CA VAL A 118 2.99 -6.54 4.16
C VAL A 118 2.00 -5.95 3.13
N ALA A 119 1.02 -5.15 3.55
CA ALA A 119 0.11 -4.47 2.63
C ALA A 119 0.86 -3.50 1.69
N LEU A 120 1.82 -2.75 2.23
CA LEU A 120 2.70 -1.86 1.47
C LEU A 120 3.56 -2.64 0.48
N GLN A 121 4.14 -3.77 0.89
CA GLN A 121 4.92 -4.64 0.00
C GLN A 121 4.06 -5.22 -1.15
N ILE A 122 2.84 -5.67 -0.85
CA ILE A 122 1.89 -6.16 -1.86
C ILE A 122 1.56 -5.04 -2.86
N LEU A 123 1.28 -3.82 -2.39
CA LEU A 123 1.03 -2.67 -3.26
C LEU A 123 2.22 -2.40 -4.19
N ILE A 124 3.44 -2.38 -3.65
CA ILE A 124 4.64 -2.12 -4.46
C ILE A 124 4.82 -3.20 -5.53
N VAL A 125 4.78 -4.48 -5.15
CA VAL A 125 5.01 -5.60 -6.06
C VAL A 125 3.93 -5.66 -7.15
N THR A 126 2.67 -5.41 -6.79
CA THR A 126 1.57 -5.40 -7.77
C THR A 126 1.60 -4.17 -8.68
N LEU A 127 2.03 -3.01 -8.19
CA LEU A 127 2.20 -1.79 -9.01
C LEU A 127 3.48 -1.81 -9.86
N ASP A 128 4.47 -2.62 -9.50
CA ASP A 128 5.69 -2.80 -10.31
C ASP A 128 5.48 -3.74 -11.50
N HIS A 129 4.52 -4.65 -11.39
CA HIS A 129 4.13 -5.57 -12.46
C HIS A 129 3.29 -4.87 -13.54
N ASP A 130 3.94 -3.96 -14.27
CA ASP A 130 3.39 -3.25 -15.41
C ASP A 130 3.60 -4.05 -16.69
N THR A 131 2.58 -4.84 -17.05
CA THR A 131 2.58 -5.69 -18.26
C THR A 131 2.73 -4.88 -19.56
N SER A 132 2.62 -3.55 -19.54
CA SER A 132 2.78 -2.70 -20.72
C SER A 132 4.17 -2.77 -21.35
N THR A 133 5.21 -3.14 -20.60
CA THR A 133 6.58 -3.30 -21.14
C THR A 133 6.81 -4.64 -21.85
N ALA A 134 5.96 -5.64 -21.65
CA ALA A 134 6.07 -6.94 -22.32
C ALA A 134 5.42 -6.94 -23.73
N ASN A 135 4.53 -5.99 -24.01
CA ASN A 135 3.78 -5.90 -25.27
C ASN A 135 4.25 -4.75 -26.17
N ALA A 136 5.54 -4.38 -26.11
CA ALA A 136 6.17 -3.47 -27.08
C ALA A 136 6.31 -4.08 -28.50
N SER A 137 5.37 -4.93 -28.91
CA SER A 137 5.11 -5.29 -30.29
C SER A 137 4.02 -4.36 -30.83
N ASP A 138 4.46 -3.21 -31.34
CA ASP A 138 3.83 -2.41 -32.42
C ASP A 138 2.32 -2.58 -32.65
N THR A 139 1.47 -2.17 -31.70
CA THR A 139 0.09 -1.80 -32.05
C THR A 139 -0.37 -0.63 -31.17
N GLU A 140 -0.35 0.56 -31.76
CA GLU A 140 -0.80 1.84 -31.21
C GLU A 140 -2.33 1.87 -31.01
N GLU A 141 -2.88 1.00 -30.18
CA GLU A 141 -4.24 1.17 -29.66
C GLU A 141 -4.19 1.30 -28.15
N ASN A 142 -4.91 2.30 -27.64
CA ASN A 142 -5.10 2.65 -26.22
C ASN A 142 -5.47 1.44 -25.34
N THR A 143 -4.50 0.59 -25.03
CA THR A 143 -4.66 -0.54 -24.14
C THR A 143 -4.59 0.02 -22.72
N SER A 144 -5.77 0.15 -22.11
CA SER A 144 -5.88 0.36 -20.67
C SER A 144 -4.97 -0.63 -19.94
N PRO A 145 -4.28 -0.24 -18.85
CA PRO A 145 -3.42 -1.17 -18.14
C PRO A 145 -4.20 -2.41 -17.76
N ASP A 146 -3.72 -3.59 -18.16
CA ASP A 146 -4.31 -4.89 -17.81
C ASP A 146 -4.38 -5.08 -16.29
N ASN A 147 -3.47 -4.41 -15.58
CA ASN A 147 -3.41 -4.35 -14.14
C ASN A 147 -4.43 -3.36 -13.57
N LEU A 148 -5.49 -3.90 -12.96
CA LEU A 148 -6.55 -3.09 -12.35
C LEU A 148 -6.06 -2.25 -11.17
N PHE A 149 -5.01 -2.64 -10.44
CA PHE A 149 -4.50 -1.83 -9.34
C PHE A 149 -3.89 -0.53 -9.86
N ILE A 150 -3.12 -0.60 -10.96
CA ILE A 150 -2.61 0.59 -11.67
C ILE A 150 -3.78 1.43 -12.21
N ASN A 151 -4.80 0.77 -12.78
CA ASN A 151 -6.00 1.44 -13.28
C ASN A 151 -6.73 2.22 -12.18
N TYR A 152 -7.01 1.58 -11.04
CA TYR A 152 -7.66 2.21 -9.89
C TYR A 152 -6.83 3.36 -9.35
N LEU A 153 -5.52 3.16 -9.20
CA LEU A 153 -4.60 4.16 -8.71
C LEU A 153 -4.57 5.43 -9.58
N SER A 154 -4.48 5.26 -10.90
CA SER A 154 -4.45 6.37 -11.86
C SER A 154 -5.76 7.16 -11.91
N ARG A 155 -6.88 6.55 -11.50
CA ARG A 155 -8.23 7.14 -11.50
C ARG A 155 -8.58 7.91 -10.22
N ILE A 156 -7.80 7.79 -9.14
CA ILE A 156 -7.98 8.63 -7.95
C ILE A 156 -7.80 10.09 -8.38
N HIS A 157 -8.72 10.97 -7.97
CA HIS A 157 -8.72 12.36 -8.46
C HIS A 157 -9.37 13.37 -7.51
N ARG A 158 -9.99 12.92 -6.41
CA ARG A 158 -10.62 13.84 -5.46
C ARG A 158 -9.54 14.41 -4.55
N ASP A 159 -9.57 15.73 -4.32
CA ASP A 159 -8.57 16.40 -3.47
C ASP A 159 -8.55 15.82 -2.04
N GLU A 160 -9.70 15.41 -1.50
CA GLU A 160 -9.77 14.77 -0.18
C GLU A 160 -9.04 13.41 -0.13
N ASP A 161 -9.13 12.62 -1.21
CA ASP A 161 -8.43 11.34 -1.34
C ASP A 161 -6.92 11.58 -1.45
N PHE A 162 -6.51 12.58 -2.23
CA PHE A 162 -5.09 12.98 -2.34
C PHE A 162 -4.53 13.49 -1.01
N GLN A 163 -5.28 14.33 -0.29
CA GLN A 163 -4.86 14.80 1.02
C GLN A 163 -4.74 13.65 2.03
N PHE A 164 -5.69 12.71 2.02
CA PHE A 164 -5.65 11.53 2.87
C PHE A 164 -4.38 10.70 2.62
N VAL A 165 -4.08 10.39 1.36
CA VAL A 165 -2.89 9.62 1.00
C VAL A 165 -1.61 10.38 1.36
N LEU A 166 -1.51 11.65 0.98
CA LEU A 166 -0.34 12.48 1.24
C LEU A 166 -0.06 12.57 2.74
N ARG A 167 -1.08 12.88 3.56
CA ARG A 167 -0.96 12.95 5.02
C ARG A 167 -0.55 11.62 5.64
N GLY A 168 -1.09 10.51 5.13
CA GLY A 168 -0.71 9.17 5.58
C GLY A 168 0.76 8.88 5.33
N VAL A 169 1.23 9.12 4.11
CA VAL A 169 2.64 8.92 3.73
C VAL A 169 3.56 9.86 4.49
N THR A 170 3.25 11.16 4.58
CA THR A 170 4.10 12.12 5.31
C THR A 170 4.14 11.82 6.80
N ARG A 171 3.03 11.39 7.43
CA ARG A 171 3.03 10.96 8.84
C ARG A 171 4.03 9.84 9.09
N LEU A 172 4.05 8.84 8.22
CA LEU A 172 4.94 7.68 8.37
C LEU A 172 6.39 8.03 8.06
N LEU A 173 6.66 8.82 7.01
CA LEU A 173 8.01 9.28 6.68
C LEU A 173 8.60 10.21 7.75
N ASN A 174 7.79 11.04 8.39
CA ASN A 174 8.25 11.94 9.46
C ASN A 174 8.36 11.25 10.83
N ASN A 175 7.91 10.01 10.98
CA ASN A 175 7.94 9.31 12.27
C ASN A 175 9.33 9.29 12.94
N PRO A 176 10.45 9.03 12.22
CA PRO A 176 11.79 9.08 12.82
C PRO A 176 12.24 10.48 13.24
N LEU A 177 11.65 11.53 12.64
CA LEU A 177 11.96 12.94 12.92
C LEU A 177 11.23 13.49 14.14
N VAL A 178 10.24 12.76 14.68
CA VAL A 178 9.48 13.22 15.84
C VAL A 178 10.38 13.26 17.08
N GLN A 179 10.75 14.48 17.49
CA GLN A 179 11.51 14.71 18.71
C GLN A 179 10.56 14.73 19.92
N THR A 180 10.93 13.97 20.95
CA THR A 180 10.27 14.01 22.25
C THR A 180 11.31 14.27 23.33
N TYR A 181 10.90 14.94 24.41
CA TYR A 181 11.77 15.16 25.58
C TYR A 181 12.10 13.86 26.33
N LEU A 182 11.31 12.81 26.10
CA LEU A 182 11.44 11.52 26.76
C LEU A 182 12.11 10.50 25.82
N PRO A 183 13.22 9.88 26.24
CA PRO A 183 13.96 8.95 25.38
C PRO A 183 13.10 7.72 25.04
N ASN A 184 13.10 7.30 23.77
CA ASN A 184 12.36 6.14 23.28
C ASN A 184 10.86 6.14 23.62
N SER A 185 10.27 7.33 23.78
CA SER A 185 8.87 7.46 24.19
C SER A 185 7.89 7.28 23.04
N THR A 186 8.34 7.37 21.79
CA THR A 186 7.54 7.16 20.59
C THR A 186 7.98 5.90 19.86
N LYS A 187 7.01 5.22 19.23
CA LYS A 187 7.28 4.08 18.38
C LYS A 187 7.97 4.57 17.10
N LYS A 188 8.99 3.83 16.66
CA LYS A 188 9.66 4.06 15.37
C LYS A 188 9.22 3.01 14.36
N VAL A 189 8.89 3.45 13.15
CA VAL A 189 8.63 2.58 11.99
C VAL A 189 9.92 2.35 11.20
N TYR A 190 10.05 1.17 10.59
CA TYR A 190 11.29 0.76 9.91
C TYR A 190 11.13 0.48 8.40
N PHE A 191 9.95 0.74 7.82
CA PHE A 191 9.62 0.48 6.40
C PHE A 191 9.62 1.76 5.53
N HIS A 192 10.56 2.67 5.80
CA HIS A 192 10.62 3.97 5.11
C HIS A 192 11.04 3.84 3.64
N GLN A 193 11.85 2.83 3.29
CA GLN A 193 12.29 2.60 1.92
C GLN A 193 11.11 2.21 1.03
N GLU A 194 10.26 1.29 1.52
CA GLU A 194 9.04 0.86 0.86
C GLU A 194 8.07 2.05 0.70
N LEU A 195 7.94 2.91 1.71
CA LEU A 195 7.10 4.12 1.60
C LEU A 195 7.58 5.06 0.50
N LEU A 196 8.89 5.24 0.34
CA LEU A 196 9.46 6.06 -0.74
C LEU A 196 9.18 5.47 -2.12
N ILE A 197 9.32 4.15 -2.28
CA ILE A 197 9.00 3.45 -3.53
C ILE A 197 7.51 3.59 -3.85
N PHE A 198 6.65 3.36 -2.86
CA PHE A 198 5.20 3.51 -3.02
C PHE A 198 4.82 4.94 -3.39
N PHE A 199 5.35 5.94 -2.69
CA PHE A 199 5.12 7.36 -3.01
C PHE A 199 5.59 7.72 -4.43
N TRP A 200 6.73 7.18 -4.87
CA TRP A 200 7.21 7.36 -6.24
C TRP A 200 6.24 6.74 -7.25
N LYS A 201 5.80 5.49 -7.05
CA LYS A 201 4.82 4.81 -7.92
C LYS A 201 3.48 5.56 -7.99
N MET A 202 3.00 6.11 -6.88
CA MET A 202 1.81 6.98 -6.83
C MET A 202 1.97 8.21 -7.74
N CYS A 203 3.10 8.91 -7.62
CA CYS A 203 3.41 10.07 -8.46
C CYS A 203 3.56 9.71 -9.94
N ASP A 204 4.10 8.52 -10.22
CA ASP A 204 4.33 8.11 -11.60
C ASP A 204 3.02 7.74 -12.32
N TYR A 205 2.21 6.86 -11.71
CA TYR A 205 0.94 6.41 -12.29
C TYR A 205 -0.20 7.43 -12.19
N ASN A 206 -0.11 8.41 -11.28
CA ASN A 206 -1.14 9.44 -11.12
C ASN A 206 -0.52 10.85 -11.19
N LYS A 207 -0.45 11.40 -12.41
CA LYS A 207 0.08 12.75 -12.62
C LYS A 207 -0.74 13.84 -11.91
N LYS A 208 -2.05 13.63 -11.67
CA LYS A 208 -2.87 14.57 -10.90
C LYS A 208 -2.42 14.63 -9.44
N PHE A 209 -2.11 13.48 -8.84
CA PHE A 209 -1.52 13.41 -7.50
C PHE A 209 -0.15 14.10 -7.47
N LEU A 210 0.73 13.86 -8.45
CA LEU A 210 2.01 14.56 -8.56
C LEU A 210 1.82 16.09 -8.60
N TYR A 211 0.92 16.60 -9.44
CA TYR A 211 0.63 18.03 -9.49
C TYR A 211 0.01 18.56 -8.20
N PHE A 212 -0.81 17.76 -7.52
CA PHE A 212 -1.37 18.10 -6.21
C PHE A 212 -0.26 18.29 -5.18
N VAL A 213 0.68 17.34 -5.08
CA VAL A 213 1.85 17.45 -4.18
C VAL A 213 2.73 18.66 -4.50
N LEU A 214 2.99 18.92 -5.78
CA LEU A 214 3.85 20.04 -6.19
C LEU A 214 3.20 21.41 -5.96
N LYS A 215 1.86 21.48 -5.95
CA LYS A 215 1.10 22.70 -5.67
C LYS A 215 0.78 22.88 -4.20
N SER A 216 0.71 21.80 -3.42
CA SER A 216 0.43 21.89 -1.99
C SER A 216 1.62 22.56 -1.28
N SER A 217 1.32 23.28 -0.19
CA SER A 217 2.33 23.77 0.74
C SER A 217 3.14 22.64 1.40
N ASP A 218 2.65 21.41 1.27
CA ASP A 218 3.07 20.24 2.04
C ASP A 218 4.25 19.52 1.35
N VAL A 219 4.77 20.07 0.24
CA VAL A 219 5.97 19.53 -0.43
C VAL A 219 7.17 19.45 0.53
N LEU A 220 7.28 20.39 1.48
CA LEU A 220 8.33 20.37 2.50
C LEU A 220 8.14 19.20 3.48
N GLU A 221 6.89 18.82 3.78
CA GLU A 221 6.60 17.68 4.66
C GLU A 221 7.04 16.34 4.05
N VAL A 222 7.22 16.31 2.73
CA VAL A 222 7.78 15.16 1.99
C VAL A 222 9.29 15.30 1.83
N LEU A 223 9.79 16.48 1.45
CA LEU A 223 11.21 16.69 1.16
C LEU A 223 12.10 16.55 2.39
N VAL A 224 11.69 17.07 3.54
CA VAL A 224 12.48 17.01 4.78
C VAL A 224 12.79 15.56 5.22
N PRO A 225 11.81 14.64 5.35
CA PRO A 225 12.12 13.26 5.70
C PRO A 225 12.94 12.54 4.62
N ILE A 226 12.75 12.83 3.33
CA ILE A 226 13.61 12.28 2.27
C ILE A 226 15.07 12.69 2.49
N LEU A 227 15.32 13.99 2.72
CA LEU A 227 16.67 14.49 2.96
C LEU A 227 17.29 13.92 4.24
N TYR A 228 16.48 13.77 5.29
CA TYR A 228 16.91 13.11 6.52
C TYR A 228 17.39 11.68 6.25
N HIS A 229 16.55 10.85 5.60
CA HIS A 229 16.90 9.46 5.30
C HIS A 229 18.11 9.34 4.36
N LEU A 230 18.25 10.25 3.39
CA LEU A 230 19.43 10.32 2.53
C LEU A 230 20.70 10.66 3.32
N ASN A 231 20.61 11.58 4.29
CA ASN A 231 21.75 11.95 5.12
C ASN A 231 22.13 10.84 6.11
N ASP A 232 21.14 10.19 6.72
CA ASP A 232 21.32 9.06 7.63
C ASP A 232 22.00 7.88 6.91
N SER A 233 21.51 7.54 5.71
CA SER A 233 22.10 6.47 4.87
C SER A 233 23.54 6.76 4.43
N ARG A 234 23.95 8.03 4.36
CA ARG A 234 25.34 8.41 4.09
C ARG A 234 26.25 8.26 5.29
N ALA A 235 25.72 8.33 6.51
CA ALA A 235 26.49 8.20 7.75
C ALA A 235 26.75 6.73 8.12
N ASP A 236 26.00 5.79 7.52
CA ASP A 236 26.17 4.34 7.66
C ASP A 236 27.26 3.74 6.76
N GLN A 237 27.94 4.55 5.92
CA GLN A 237 29.11 4.17 5.11
C GLN A 237 30.43 4.56 5.79
#